data_AF-A0A4R6VIT8-F1
#
_entry.id   AF-A0A4R6VIT8-F1
#
_cell.length_a   1.000
_cell.length_b   1.000
_cell.length_c   1.000
_cell.angle_alpha   90.00
_cell.angle_beta   90.00
_cell.angle_gamma   90.00
#
_symmetry.space_group_name_H-M   'P 1'
#
loop_
_entity.id
_entity.type
_entity.pdbx_description
1 polymer ?
#
loop_
_entity_poly.entity_id
_entity_poly.type
_entity_poly.pdbx_seq_one_letter_code
_entity_poly.pdbx_strand_id
1 'polypeptide(L)'
;MSREDLARRQAELLAALVAGGPAPSGVDPARVALEADALRAKRRRVLARLLPAEVHDAPGQDLGRRLDAWIAAHPRREGTSMRADTDAFVAALRADGALPRGLRAMRHRWRSHSAHR
;
A
#
# COMPACT_ATOMS: atom_id res chain seq x y z
N MET A 1 -10.07 -25.94 -25.56
CA MET A 1 -9.36 -24.93 -24.76
C MET A 1 -7.90 -25.35 -24.70
N SER A 2 -6.99 -24.54 -25.24
CA SER A 2 -5.56 -24.84 -25.24
C SER A 2 -4.90 -24.40 -23.92
N ARG A 3 -3.64 -24.82 -23.70
CA ARG A 3 -2.83 -24.31 -22.56
C ARG A 3 -2.62 -22.79 -22.65
N GLU A 4 -2.50 -22.28 -23.86
CA GLU A 4 -2.34 -20.84 -24.12
C GLU A 4 -3.62 -20.07 -23.79
N ASP A 5 -4.80 -20.61 -24.12
CA ASP A 5 -6.09 -20.03 -23.74
C ASP A 5 -6.24 -19.93 -22.22
N LEU A 6 -5.80 -20.96 -21.48
CA LEU A 6 -5.83 -20.97 -20.03
C LEU A 6 -4.91 -19.89 -19.45
N ALA A 7 -3.66 -19.84 -19.92
CA ALA A 7 -2.68 -18.87 -19.45
C ALA A 7 -3.16 -17.42 -19.68
N ARG A 8 -3.75 -17.15 -20.84
CA ARG A 8 -4.36 -15.84 -21.15
C ARG A 8 -5.49 -15.50 -20.17
N ARG A 9 -6.43 -16.42 -19.94
CA ARG A 9 -7.54 -16.18 -18.98
C ARG A 9 -7.05 -15.99 -17.54
N GLN A 10 -6.00 -16.69 -17.15
CA GLN A 10 -5.37 -16.50 -15.84
C GLN A 10 -4.71 -15.12 -15.73
N ALA A 11 -4.03 -14.65 -16.78
CA ALA A 11 -3.46 -13.31 -16.82
C ALA A 11 -4.55 -12.23 -16.75
N GLU A 12 -5.67 -12.40 -17.47
CA GLU A 12 -6.82 -11.50 -17.41
C GLU A 12 -7.42 -11.44 -15.99
N LEU A 13 -7.58 -12.60 -15.33
CA LEU A 13 -8.07 -12.65 -13.95
C LEU A 13 -7.12 -11.96 -12.98
N LEU A 14 -5.80 -12.20 -13.10
CA LEU A 14 -4.80 -11.54 -12.27
C LEU A 14 -4.81 -10.02 -12.47
N ALA A 15 -4.94 -9.55 -13.72
CA ALA A 15 -5.08 -8.13 -14.01
C ALA A 15 -6.34 -7.53 -13.38
N ALA A 16 -7.48 -8.23 -13.44
CA ALA A 16 -8.71 -7.79 -12.78
C ALA A 16 -8.54 -7.63 -11.27
N LEU A 17 -7.95 -8.62 -10.61
CA LEU A 17 -7.75 -8.65 -9.16
C LEU A 17 -6.72 -7.63 -8.65
N VAL A 18 -5.65 -7.40 -9.41
CA VAL A 18 -4.46 -6.67 -8.94
C VAL A 18 -4.40 -5.24 -9.48
N ALA A 19 -4.88 -5.03 -10.71
CA ALA A 19 -4.86 -3.75 -11.41
C ALA A 19 -6.25 -3.08 -11.50
N GLY A 20 -7.33 -3.74 -11.08
CA GLY A 20 -8.68 -3.19 -11.12
C GLY A 20 -9.35 -3.24 -12.49
N GLY A 21 -8.96 -4.18 -13.34
CA GLY A 21 -9.59 -4.44 -14.63
C GLY A 21 -10.95 -5.16 -14.52
N PRO A 22 -11.71 -5.26 -15.63
CA PRO A 22 -12.97 -5.98 -15.66
C PRO A 22 -12.78 -7.48 -15.40
N ALA A 23 -13.79 -8.13 -14.83
CA ALA A 23 -13.80 -9.57 -14.66
C ALA A 23 -13.79 -10.28 -16.03
N PRO A 24 -12.98 -11.35 -16.21
CA PRO A 24 -12.99 -12.14 -17.44
C PRO A 24 -14.35 -12.81 -17.67
N SER A 25 -14.69 -13.08 -18.93
CA SER A 25 -15.94 -13.75 -19.28
C SER A 25 -16.12 -15.07 -18.54
N GLY A 26 -17.30 -15.28 -17.95
CA GLY A 26 -17.64 -16.48 -17.18
C GLY A 26 -17.12 -16.48 -15.74
N VAL A 27 -16.44 -15.42 -15.29
CA VAL A 27 -16.09 -15.19 -13.88
C VAL A 27 -17.11 -14.22 -13.28
N ASP A 28 -17.62 -14.56 -12.10
CA ASP A 28 -18.54 -13.71 -11.36
C ASP A 28 -17.87 -12.39 -10.95
N PRO A 29 -18.32 -11.23 -11.45
CA PRO A 29 -17.72 -9.93 -11.14
C PRO A 29 -17.82 -9.57 -9.65
N ALA A 30 -18.85 -10.03 -8.94
CA ALA A 30 -19.00 -9.78 -7.50
C ALA A 30 -17.92 -10.51 -6.69
N ARG A 31 -17.58 -11.75 -7.09
CA ARG A 31 -16.47 -12.50 -6.47
C ARG A 31 -15.13 -11.84 -6.76
N VAL A 32 -14.91 -11.37 -7.99
CA VAL A 32 -13.66 -10.65 -8.33
C VAL A 32 -13.51 -9.38 -7.50
N ALA A 33 -14.59 -8.62 -7.31
CA ALA A 33 -14.57 -7.42 -6.48
C ALA A 33 -14.23 -7.75 -5.01
N LEU A 34 -14.86 -8.78 -4.43
CA LEU A 34 -14.58 -9.23 -3.07
C LEU A 34 -13.11 -9.63 -2.88
N GLU A 35 -12.57 -10.40 -3.82
CA GLU A 35 -11.17 -10.84 -3.77
C GLU A 35 -10.19 -9.67 -3.97
N ALA A 36 -10.51 -8.72 -4.86
CA ALA A 36 -9.72 -7.50 -5.01
C ALA A 36 -9.67 -6.70 -3.70
N ASP A 37 -10.79 -6.60 -2.97
CA ASP A 37 -10.84 -5.94 -1.67
C ASP A 37 -10.04 -6.69 -0.59
N ALA A 38 -10.10 -8.02 -0.57
CA ALA A 38 -9.25 -8.84 0.31
C ALA A 38 -7.75 -8.62 0.02
N LEU A 39 -7.36 -8.52 -1.25
CA LEU A 39 -5.98 -8.23 -1.64
C LEU A 39 -5.54 -6.82 -1.23
N ARG A 40 -6.41 -5.81 -1.38
CA ARG A 40 -6.16 -4.44 -0.90
C ARG A 40 -5.98 -4.42 0.63
N ALA A 41 -6.83 -5.12 1.38
CA ALA A 41 -6.72 -5.24 2.82
C ALA A 41 -5.41 -5.93 3.25
N LYS A 42 -5.00 -6.98 2.53
CA LYS A 42 -3.71 -7.66 2.75
C LYS A 42 -2.54 -6.70 2.51
N ARG A 43 -2.58 -5.95 1.41
CA ARG A 43 -1.55 -4.94 1.09
C ARG A 43 -1.47 -3.87 2.18
N ARG A 44 -2.61 -3.33 2.62
CA ARG A 44 -2.66 -2.35 3.73
C ARG A 44 -1.96 -2.88 4.97
N ARG A 45 -2.24 -4.11 5.39
CA ARG A 45 -1.59 -4.75 6.54
C ARG A 45 -0.07 -4.86 6.38
N VAL A 46 0.40 -5.21 5.19
CA VAL A 46 1.84 -5.32 4.93
C VAL A 46 2.50 -3.95 4.93
N LEU A 47 1.94 -2.97 4.21
CA LEU A 47 2.47 -1.61 4.19
C LEU A 47 2.54 -1.03 5.60
N ALA A 48 1.45 -1.13 6.37
CA ALA A 48 1.39 -0.64 7.75
C ALA A 48 2.48 -1.23 8.65
N ARG A 49 2.91 -2.47 8.42
CA ARG A 49 4.01 -3.11 9.18
C ARG A 49 5.40 -2.67 8.72
N LEU A 50 5.54 -2.28 7.46
CA LEU A 50 6.80 -1.84 6.86
C LEU A 50 7.03 -0.34 7.05
N LEU A 51 6.01 0.40 7.47
CA LEU A 51 6.13 1.84 7.67
C LEU A 51 7.20 2.16 8.72
N PRO A 52 8.03 3.18 8.46
CA PRO A 52 8.94 3.70 9.46
C PRO A 52 8.18 4.25 10.67
N ALA A 53 8.74 4.09 11.87
CA ALA A 53 8.13 4.56 13.12
C ALA A 53 7.76 6.06 13.07
N GLU A 54 8.56 6.89 12.40
CA GLU A 54 8.25 8.32 12.22
C GLU A 54 6.91 8.61 11.54
N VAL A 55 6.37 7.67 10.76
CA VAL A 55 5.07 7.83 10.11
C VAL A 55 3.94 7.54 11.09
N HIS A 56 4.11 6.55 11.97
CA HIS A 56 3.13 6.23 13.01
C HIS A 56 3.03 7.32 14.06
N ASP A 57 4.16 7.98 14.37
CA ASP A 57 4.23 9.04 15.38
C ASP A 57 3.76 10.41 14.85
N ALA A 58 3.42 10.53 13.56
CA ALA A 58 3.04 11.80 12.96
C ALA A 58 1.66 12.27 13.47
N PRO A 59 1.56 13.45 14.11
CA PRO A 59 0.30 13.91 14.68
C PRO A 59 -0.74 14.20 13.61
N GLY A 60 -2.02 13.89 13.91
CA GLY A 60 -3.17 14.27 13.08
C GLY A 60 -3.31 13.48 11.77
N GLN A 61 -2.54 12.41 11.54
CA GLN A 61 -2.70 11.57 10.37
C GLN A 61 -3.71 10.44 10.61
N ASP A 62 -4.80 10.43 9.84
CA ASP A 62 -5.58 9.20 9.61
C ASP A 62 -4.80 8.30 8.63
N LEU A 63 -3.80 7.60 9.17
CA LEU A 63 -2.92 6.74 8.40
C LEU A 63 -3.68 5.60 7.72
N GLY A 64 -4.75 5.11 8.34
CA GLY A 64 -5.61 4.08 7.77
C GLY A 64 -6.26 4.55 6.48
N ARG A 65 -6.98 5.67 6.54
CA ARG A 65 -7.63 6.25 5.36
C ARG A 65 -6.65 6.66 4.28
N ARG A 66 -5.48 7.19 4.65
CA ARG A 66 -4.42 7.55 3.69
C ARG A 66 -3.83 6.33 2.98
N LEU A 67 -3.63 5.22 3.69
CA LEU A 67 -3.20 3.96 3.08
C LEU A 67 -4.26 3.41 2.12
N ASP A 68 -5.54 3.43 2.54
CA ASP A 68 -6.63 2.95 1.68
C ASP A 68 -6.70 3.77 0.38
N ALA A 69 -6.62 5.11 0.48
CA ALA A 69 -6.58 6.01 -0.67
C ALA A 69 -5.35 5.76 -1.56
N TRP A 70 -4.16 5.59 -0.96
CA TRP A 70 -2.94 5.26 -1.69
C TRP A 70 -3.07 3.96 -2.49
N ILE A 71 -3.56 2.91 -1.85
CA ILE A 71 -3.72 1.58 -2.45
C ILE A 71 -4.71 1.60 -3.61
N ALA A 72 -5.82 2.33 -3.47
CA ALA A 72 -6.81 2.51 -4.53
C ALA A 72 -6.24 3.27 -5.73
N ALA A 73 -5.49 4.36 -5.49
CA ALA A 73 -4.92 5.20 -6.54
C ALA A 73 -3.68 4.59 -7.21
N HIS A 74 -3.02 3.64 -6.56
CA HIS A 74 -1.79 3.02 -7.05
C HIS A 74 -1.94 1.50 -7.12
N PRO A 75 -2.69 0.96 -8.11
CA PRO A 75 -2.80 -0.48 -8.31
C PRO A 75 -1.43 -1.14 -8.44
N ARG A 76 -1.33 -2.39 -7.97
CA ARG A 76 -0.06 -3.11 -7.92
C ARG A 76 0.43 -3.40 -9.33
N ARG A 77 1.69 -3.06 -9.60
CA ARG A 77 2.38 -3.40 -10.85
C ARG A 77 3.32 -4.58 -10.61
N GLU A 78 3.48 -5.39 -11.65
CA GLU A 78 4.49 -6.46 -11.65
C GLU A 78 5.88 -5.87 -11.35
N GLY A 79 6.73 -6.65 -10.66
CA GLY A 79 8.09 -6.23 -10.28
C GLY A 79 8.18 -5.22 -9.13
N THR A 80 7.06 -4.66 -8.64
CA THR A 80 7.10 -3.72 -7.50
C THR A 80 7.18 -4.46 -6.18
N SER A 81 8.28 -4.33 -5.44
CA SER A 81 8.40 -4.94 -4.10
C SER A 81 7.49 -4.22 -3.09
N MET A 82 7.14 -4.88 -1.98
CA MET A 82 6.37 -4.22 -0.90
C MET A 82 7.16 -3.09 -0.25
N ARG A 83 8.49 -3.21 -0.19
CA ARG A 83 9.36 -2.14 0.34
C ARG A 83 9.35 -0.91 -0.56
N ALA A 84 9.49 -1.08 -1.87
CA ALA A 84 9.42 0.02 -2.82
C ALA A 84 8.05 0.74 -2.79
N ASP A 85 6.97 -0.01 -2.61
CA ASP A 85 5.61 0.53 -2.45
C ASP A 85 5.48 1.34 -1.15
N THR A 86 6.00 0.82 -0.03
CA THR A 86 6.09 1.56 1.23
C THR A 86 6.90 2.85 1.07
N ASP A 87 8.07 2.79 0.43
CA ASP A 87 8.93 3.95 0.24
C ASP A 87 8.26 5.04 -0.61
N ALA A 88 7.55 4.63 -1.66
CA ALA A 88 6.77 5.55 -2.50
C ALA A 88 5.63 6.22 -1.72
N PHE A 89 4.90 5.46 -0.90
CA PHE A 89 3.85 6.04 -0.03
C PHE A 89 4.43 7.05 0.97
N VAL A 90 5.56 6.72 1.61
CA VAL A 90 6.24 7.63 2.55
C VAL A 90 6.74 8.88 1.84
N ALA A 91 7.24 8.76 0.61
CA ALA A 91 7.64 9.90 -0.20
C ALA A 91 6.44 10.81 -0.51
N ALA A 92 5.28 10.25 -0.87
CA ALA A 92 4.05 11.01 -1.10
C ALA A 92 3.59 11.75 0.18
N LEU A 93 3.63 11.09 1.35
CA LEU A 93 3.31 11.75 2.62
C LEU A 93 4.24 12.93 2.94
N ARG A 94 5.52 12.86 2.55
CA ARG A 94 6.47 13.98 2.70
C ARG A 94 6.18 15.11 1.72
N ALA A 95 5.85 14.77 0.48
CA ALA A 95 5.53 15.74 -0.57
C ALA A 95 4.29 16.57 -0.19
N ASP A 96 3.27 15.91 0.36
CA ASP A 96 2.03 16.54 0.80
C ASP A 96 2.15 17.30 2.13
N GLY A 97 3.37 17.38 2.70
CA GLY A 97 3.63 18.05 3.98
C GLY A 97 3.07 17.32 5.20
N ALA A 98 2.52 16.13 5.03
CA ALA A 98 1.93 15.35 6.12
C ALA A 98 2.99 14.86 7.11
N LEU A 99 4.25 14.69 6.68
CA LEU A 99 5.38 14.36 7.54
C LEU A 99 6.26 15.60 7.77
N PRO A 100 6.50 16.01 9.04
CA PRO A 100 7.37 17.15 9.35
C PRO A 100 8.79 16.95 8.79
N ARG A 101 9.34 18.00 8.17
CA ARG A 101 10.76 18.03 7.78
C ARG A 101 11.62 17.90 9.04
N GLY A 102 12.41 16.84 9.15
CA GLY A 102 13.37 16.66 10.25
C GLY A 102 12.91 15.83 11.46
N LEU A 103 11.84 15.03 11.37
CA LEU A 103 11.40 14.16 12.49
C LEU A 103 12.52 13.25 13.03
N ARG A 104 13.46 12.84 12.15
CA ARG A 104 14.69 12.11 12.54
C ARG A 104 15.58 12.90 13.48
N ALA A 105 15.80 14.19 13.22
CA ALA A 105 16.62 15.06 14.05
C ALA A 105 15.95 15.40 15.40
N MET A 106 14.61 15.52 15.41
CA MET A 106 13.86 15.81 16.63
C MET A 106 13.91 14.64 17.64
N ARG A 107 13.81 13.40 17.16
CA ARG A 107 13.89 12.19 18.02
C ARG A 107 15.25 11.98 18.69
N HIS A 108 16.36 12.34 18.03
CA HIS A 108 17.68 12.30 18.66
C HIS A 108 17.76 13.29 19.84
N ARG A 109 17.22 14.50 19.67
CA ARG A 109 17.22 15.50 20.76
C ARG A 109 16.39 15.08 21.97
N TRP A 110 15.26 14.41 21.77
CA TRP A 110 14.37 14.04 22.87
C TRP A 110 14.90 12.85 23.68
N ARG A 111 15.51 11.85 23.02
CA ARG A 111 16.16 10.71 23.70
C ARG A 111 17.38 11.12 24.52
N SER A 112 18.10 12.17 24.10
CA SER A 112 19.21 12.73 24.87
C SER A 112 18.76 13.58 26.06
N HIS A 113 17.51 14.07 26.08
CA HIS A 113 17.00 14.94 27.15
C HIS A 113 16.27 14.17 28.27
N SER A 114 15.86 12.93 28.03
CA SER A 114 15.20 12.07 29.04
C SER A 114 16.16 11.22 29.88
N ALA A 115 17.48 11.36 29.70
CA ALA A 115 18.51 10.62 30.44
C ALA A 115 19.08 11.39 31.66
N HIS A 116 18.42 12.47 32.08
CA HIS A 116 18.72 13.20 33.31
C HIS A 116 17.42 13.43 34.09
N ARG A 117 17.00 12.42 34.86
CA ARG A 117 16.21 12.58 36.08
C ARG A 117 16.39 11.35 36.95
#